data_AF-A0AAN7Z3H2-F1
#
_entry.id   AF-A0AAN7Z3H2-F1
#
_cell.length_a   1.000
_cell.length_b   1.000
_cell.length_c   1.000
_cell.angle_alpha   90.00
_cell.angle_beta   90.00
_cell.angle_gamma   90.00
#
_symmetry.space_group_name_H-M   'P 1'
#
loop_
_entity.id
_entity.type
_entity.pdbx_description
1 polymer ?
#
loop_
_entity_poly.entity_id
_entity_poly.type
_entity_poly.pdbx_seq_one_letter_code
_entity_poly.pdbx_strand_id
1 'polypeptide(L)'
;MKAIGGGSHSRSIIETIYFFCSVYSLAITIASIDSNKMKVLVAGASGSIGGECLAQCLAHPKISTVVAFVRRDLPADVSSHPKLQCVKVADFAQWPKDVLETHADAAGMIW
;
A
#
# COMPACT_ATOMS: atom_id res chain seq x y z
N MET A 1 18.82 -24.50 56.57
CA MET A 1 18.18 -25.09 55.37
C MET A 1 17.23 -24.07 54.76
N LYS A 2 17.47 -23.71 53.49
CA LYS A 2 16.61 -22.99 52.52
C LYS A 2 15.96 -21.65 52.93
N ALA A 3 16.65 -20.56 52.59
CA ALA A 3 15.98 -19.35 52.10
C ALA A 3 15.71 -19.56 50.60
N ILE A 4 14.43 -19.71 50.23
CA ILE A 4 13.99 -19.63 48.83
C ILE A 4 13.51 -18.20 48.57
N GLY A 5 14.36 -17.41 47.95
CA GLY A 5 14.05 -16.07 47.50
C GLY A 5 13.06 -16.11 46.33
N GLY A 6 11.82 -15.71 46.59
CA GLY A 6 10.83 -15.42 45.56
C GLY A 6 11.08 -14.04 44.95
N GLY A 7 12.05 -13.95 44.03
CA GLY A 7 12.24 -12.79 43.16
C GLY A 7 11.39 -12.97 41.90
N SER A 8 10.20 -12.41 41.86
CA SER A 8 9.35 -12.48 40.67
C SER A 8 8.49 -11.23 40.53
N HIS A 9 8.78 -10.48 39.46
CA HIS A 9 7.86 -9.62 38.72
C HIS A 9 7.35 -8.35 39.40
N SER A 10 8.23 -7.35 39.51
CA SER A 10 7.82 -5.96 39.39
C SER A 10 8.73 -5.27 38.37
N ARG A 11 8.56 -5.61 37.08
CA ARG A 11 9.10 -4.75 36.02
C ARG A 11 8.35 -3.43 36.12
N SER A 12 9.08 -2.38 36.43
CA SER A 12 8.54 -1.04 36.69
C SER A 12 7.65 -0.62 35.52
N ILE A 13 6.47 -0.06 35.81
CA ILE A 13 5.50 0.50 34.85
C ILE A 13 6.20 1.37 33.80
N ILE A 14 7.30 2.02 34.21
CA ILE A 14 8.17 2.85 33.39
C ILE A 14 8.81 2.06 32.23
N GLU A 15 9.35 0.86 32.46
CA GLU A 15 9.94 0.03 31.40
C GLU A 15 8.90 -0.46 30.39
N THR A 16 7.68 -0.74 30.86
CA THR A 16 6.55 -1.11 29.98
C THR A 16 6.15 0.06 29.07
N ILE A 17 6.12 1.28 29.60
CA ILE A 17 5.82 2.49 28.82
C ILE A 17 6.93 2.78 27.80
N TYR A 18 8.21 2.66 28.19
CA TYR A 18 9.33 2.84 27.25
C TYR A 18 9.37 1.79 26.15
N PHE A 19 9.05 0.53 26.47
CA PHE A 19 8.94 -0.52 25.47
C PHE A 19 7.79 -0.24 24.50
N PHE A 20 6.62 0.16 25.00
CA PHE A 20 5.49 0.52 24.15
C PHE A 20 5.83 1.71 23.25
N CYS A 21 6.46 2.76 23.80
CA CYS A 21 6.87 3.93 23.03
C CYS A 21 7.93 3.61 21.97
N SER A 22 8.92 2.76 22.28
CA SER A 22 9.97 2.34 21.34
C SER A 22 9.40 1.50 20.21
N VAL A 23 8.53 0.54 20.52
CA VAL A 23 7.91 -0.34 19.52
C VAL A 23 6.90 0.43 18.66
N TYR A 24 6.14 1.37 19.24
CA TYR A 24 5.25 2.25 18.46
C TYR A 24 6.02 3.25 17.61
N SER A 25 7.10 3.84 18.11
CA SER A 25 7.95 4.74 17.31
C SER A 25 8.63 3.99 16.17
N LEU A 26 9.05 2.74 16.41
CA LEU A 26 9.59 1.88 15.36
C LEU A 26 8.50 1.47 14.37
N ALA A 27 7.29 1.12 14.81
CA ALA A 27 6.16 0.81 13.93
C ALA A 27 5.73 1.99 13.06
N ILE A 28 5.69 3.21 13.62
CA ILE A 28 5.45 4.45 12.87
C ILE A 28 6.57 4.67 11.84
N THR A 29 7.83 4.42 12.21
CA THR A 29 8.97 4.54 11.29
C THR A 29 8.91 3.48 10.19
N ILE A 30 8.61 2.22 10.50
CA ILE A 30 8.46 1.14 9.52
C ILE A 30 7.27 1.41 8.58
N ALA A 31 6.13 1.87 9.10
CA ALA A 31 4.98 2.29 8.30
C ALA A 31 5.33 3.50 7.41
N SER A 32 6.10 4.46 7.93
CA SER A 32 6.59 5.60 7.15
C SER A 32 7.65 5.21 6.11
N ILE A 33 8.42 4.14 6.32
CA ILE A 33 9.38 3.62 5.34
C ILE A 33 8.66 2.89 4.19
N ASP A 34 7.54 2.21 4.47
CA ASP A 34 6.67 1.66 3.40
C ASP A 34 5.96 2.77 2.60
N SER A 35 5.72 3.92 3.24
CA SER A 35 5.02 5.08 2.66
C SER A 35 5.80 5.87 1.60
N ASN A 36 7.03 5.50 1.24
CA ASN A 36 7.75 6.17 0.15
C ASN A 36 7.49 5.54 -1.24
N LYS A 37 6.62 4.53 -1.30
CA LYS A 37 6.17 3.89 -2.52
C LYS A 37 4.89 4.53 -3.01
N MET A 38 5.01 5.55 -3.87
CA MET A 38 3.85 6.23 -4.44
C MET A 38 3.06 5.26 -5.31
N LYS A 39 1.82 4.99 -4.90
CA LYS A 39 0.84 4.20 -5.64
C LYS A 39 -0.15 5.14 -6.35
N VAL A 40 -0.39 4.90 -7.63
CA VAL A 40 -1.35 5.69 -8.44
C VAL A 40 -2.39 4.75 -9.04
N LEU A 41 -3.65 5.17 -9.00
CA LEU A 41 -4.76 4.46 -9.64
C LEU A 41 -5.09 5.11 -10.98
N VAL A 42 -5.37 4.30 -12.00
CA VAL A 42 -5.75 4.77 -13.33
C VAL A 42 -7.00 4.01 -13.78
N ALA A 43 -8.14 4.68 -13.78
CA ALA A 43 -9.34 4.20 -14.45
C ALA A 43 -9.31 4.61 -15.93
N GLY A 44 -9.79 3.73 -16.82
CA GLY A 44 -9.83 4.06 -18.26
C GLY A 44 -8.49 3.97 -18.98
N ALA A 45 -7.54 3.19 -18.46
CA ALA A 45 -6.22 2.97 -19.08
C ALA A 45 -6.27 2.42 -20.53
N SER A 46 -7.41 1.89 -20.98
CA SER A 46 -7.60 1.45 -22.37
C SER A 46 -7.95 2.59 -23.35
N GLY A 47 -8.22 3.81 -22.86
CA GLY A 47 -8.49 4.98 -23.69
C GLY A 47 -7.20 5.67 -24.14
N SER A 48 -7.27 6.55 -25.14
CA SER A 48 -6.07 7.25 -25.66
C SER A 48 -5.37 8.08 -24.60
N ILE A 49 -6.13 8.83 -23.79
CA ILE A 49 -5.57 9.67 -22.72
C ILE A 49 -5.12 8.80 -21.53
N GLY A 50 -5.98 7.89 -21.07
CA GLY A 50 -5.66 7.01 -19.94
C GLY A 50 -4.46 6.11 -20.20
N GLY A 51 -4.26 5.65 -21.45
CA GLY A 51 -3.09 4.87 -21.85
C GLY A 51 -1.80 5.66 -21.81
N GLU A 52 -1.81 6.92 -22.26
CA GLU A 52 -0.65 7.81 -22.16
C GLU A 52 -0.34 8.18 -20.70
N CYS A 53 -1.36 8.50 -19.89
CA CYS A 53 -1.20 8.71 -18.46
C CYS A 53 -0.60 7.49 -17.77
N LEU A 54 -1.06 6.28 -18.12
CA LEU A 54 -0.49 5.03 -17.62
C LEU A 54 0.98 4.90 -18.02
N ALA A 55 1.32 5.12 -19.29
CA ALA A 55 2.70 5.04 -19.77
C ALA A 55 3.64 6.00 -19.02
N GLN A 56 3.21 7.25 -18.82
CA GLN A 56 3.95 8.24 -18.04
C GLN A 56 4.10 7.84 -16.57
N CYS A 57 3.04 7.29 -15.96
CA CYS A 57 3.11 6.80 -14.59
C CYS A 57 4.10 5.63 -14.43
N LEU A 58 4.14 4.72 -15.40
CA LEU A 58 5.07 3.58 -15.39
C LEU A 58 6.53 4.04 -15.57
N ALA A 59 6.76 5.02 -16.45
CA ALA A 59 8.06 5.62 -16.70
C ALA A 59 8.57 6.46 -15.52
N HIS A 60 7.69 6.97 -14.67
CA HIS A 60 8.09 7.86 -13.59
C HIS A 60 8.84 7.11 -12.47
N PRO A 61 10.03 7.58 -12.06
CA PRO A 61 10.88 6.86 -11.10
C PRO A 61 10.35 6.89 -9.67
N LYS A 62 9.57 7.92 -9.29
CA LYS A 62 8.98 8.01 -7.95
C LYS A 62 7.73 7.16 -7.78
N ILE A 63 7.10 6.72 -8.89
CA ILE A 63 5.93 5.87 -8.84
C ILE A 63 6.40 4.42 -8.80
N SER A 64 6.09 3.75 -7.70
CA SER A 64 6.46 2.36 -7.45
C SER A 64 5.41 1.39 -7.96
N THR A 65 4.15 1.80 -7.92
CA THR A 65 3.01 0.93 -8.22
C THR A 65 1.94 1.71 -8.95
N VAL A 66 1.44 1.16 -10.05
CA VAL A 66 0.31 1.69 -10.79
C VAL A 66 -0.76 0.62 -10.85
N VAL A 67 -1.97 0.96 -10.42
CA VAL A 67 -3.13 0.06 -10.51
C VAL A 67 -4.03 0.57 -11.62
N ALA A 68 -4.16 -0.19 -12.69
CA ALA A 68 -5.04 0.12 -13.80
C ALA A 68 -6.38 -0.60 -13.64
N PHE A 69 -7.47 0.17 -13.48
CA PHE A 69 -8.82 -0.35 -13.55
C PHE A 69 -9.29 -0.41 -15.00
N VAL A 70 -9.53 -1.62 -15.48
CA VAL A 70 -9.84 -1.89 -16.88
C VAL A 70 -11.06 -2.78 -17.03
N ARG A 71 -11.87 -2.53 -18.07
CA ARG A 71 -12.99 -3.41 -18.44
C ARG A 71 -12.56 -4.55 -19.36
N ARG A 72 -11.43 -4.37 -20.04
CA ARG A 72 -10.84 -5.31 -20.99
C ARG A 72 -9.36 -5.45 -20.66
N ASP A 73 -8.79 -6.60 -20.96
CA ASP A 73 -7.36 -6.80 -20.78
C ASP A 73 -6.56 -5.76 -21.60
N LEU A 74 -5.52 -5.22 -20.97
CA LEU A 74 -4.59 -4.31 -21.64
C LEU A 74 -3.71 -5.09 -22.62
N PRO A 75 -3.11 -4.42 -23.62
CA PRO A 75 -2.13 -5.05 -24.50
C PRO A 75 -0.99 -5.71 -23.69
N ALA A 76 -0.51 -6.86 -24.15
CA ALA A 76 0.53 -7.65 -23.47
C ALA A 76 1.81 -6.85 -23.17
N ASP A 77 2.12 -5.89 -24.05
CA ASP A 77 3.28 -5.00 -23.95
C ASP A 77 3.22 -4.11 -22.70
N VAL A 78 2.01 -3.75 -22.25
CA VAL A 78 1.79 -2.90 -21.07
C VAL A 78 1.49 -3.76 -19.84
N SER A 79 0.70 -4.83 -19.99
CA SER A 79 0.29 -5.70 -18.88
C SER A 79 1.44 -6.46 -18.21
N SER A 80 2.57 -6.63 -18.91
CA SER A 80 3.75 -7.32 -18.39
C SER A 80 4.66 -6.45 -17.51
N HIS A 81 4.34 -5.15 -17.35
CA HIS A 81 5.19 -4.23 -16.63
C HIS A 81 5.21 -4.53 -15.12
N PRO A 82 6.39 -4.63 -14.46
CA PRO A 82 6.50 -5.08 -13.07
C PRO A 82 5.85 -4.12 -12.05
N LYS A 83 5.70 -2.85 -12.43
CA LYS A 83 5.00 -1.84 -11.61
C LYS A 83 3.48 -1.83 -11.79
N LEU A 84 2.95 -2.52 -12.80
CA LEU A 84 1.55 -2.46 -13.17
C LEU A 84 0.76 -3.60 -12.53
N GLN A 85 -0.36 -3.24 -11.91
CA GLN A 85 -1.37 -4.17 -11.46
C GLN A 85 -2.67 -3.88 -12.21
N CYS A 86 -3.19 -4.87 -12.93
CA CYS A 86 -4.45 -4.74 -13.65
C CYS A 86 -5.59 -5.28 -12.78
N VAL A 87 -6.57 -4.43 -12.48
CA VAL A 87 -7.79 -4.83 -11.77
C VAL A 87 -8.94 -4.76 -12.76
N LYS A 88 -9.59 -5.91 -13.00
CA LYS A 88 -10.77 -5.95 -13.86
C LYS A 88 -11.98 -5.46 -13.10
N VAL A 89 -12.57 -4.37 -13.56
CA VAL A 89 -13.83 -3.84 -13.03
C VAL A 89 -14.85 -3.94 -14.15
N ALA A 90 -15.86 -4.80 -13.98
CA ALA A 90 -16.87 -5.03 -15.01
C ALA A 90 -17.77 -3.80 -15.20
N ASP A 91 -18.11 -3.13 -14.10
CA ASP A 91 -18.96 -1.95 -14.10
C ASP A 91 -18.37 -0.86 -13.18
N PHE A 92 -18.04 0.30 -13.75
CA PHE A 92 -17.54 1.45 -13.00
C PHE A 92 -18.64 2.21 -12.23
N ALA A 93 -19.91 1.85 -12.43
CA ALA A 93 -21.01 2.33 -11.58
C ALA A 93 -21.06 1.58 -10.24
N GLN A 94 -20.41 0.41 -10.14
CA GLN A 94 -20.37 -0.42 -8.94
C GLN A 94 -18.93 -0.63 -8.49
N TRP A 95 -18.54 0.08 -7.44
CA TRP A 95 -17.24 -0.09 -6.79
C TRP A 95 -17.40 -0.96 -5.55
N PRO A 96 -16.98 -2.24 -5.59
CA PRO A 96 -16.99 -3.08 -4.40
C PRO A 96 -16.04 -2.48 -3.36
N LYS A 97 -16.51 -2.39 -2.11
CA LYS A 97 -15.74 -1.80 -1.00
C LYS A 97 -14.36 -2.46 -0.85
N ASP A 98 -14.30 -3.77 -1.02
CA ASP A 98 -13.05 -4.54 -0.91
C ASP A 98 -11.95 -4.02 -1.86
N VAL A 99 -12.33 -3.60 -3.08
CA VAL A 99 -11.39 -3.04 -4.06
C VAL A 99 -10.95 -1.64 -3.67
N LEU A 100 -11.85 -0.82 -3.15
CA LEU A 100 -11.53 0.53 -2.69
C LEU A 100 -10.63 0.50 -1.44
N GLU A 101 -10.93 -0.38 -0.49
CA GLU A 101 -10.17 -0.53 0.76
C GLU A 101 -8.76 -1.07 0.49
N THR A 102 -8.61 -1.99 -0.48
CA THR A 102 -7.29 -2.51 -0.92
C THR A 102 -6.38 -1.44 -1.53
N HIS A 103 -6.96 -0.32 -1.98
CA HIS A 103 -6.26 0.77 -2.65
C HIS A 103 -6.40 2.11 -1.94
N ALA A 104 -6.83 2.11 -0.67
CA ALA A 104 -7.01 3.32 0.14
C ALA A 104 -5.69 4.06 0.43
N ASP A 105 -4.56 3.39 0.25
CA ASP A 105 -3.21 3.92 0.39
C ASP A 105 -2.70 4.65 -0.88
N ALA A 106 -3.49 4.69 -1.95
CA ALA A 106 -3.09 5.36 -3.18
C ALA A 106 -2.98 6.88 -2.99
N ALA A 107 -1.94 7.47 -3.58
CA ALA A 107 -1.71 8.90 -3.55
C ALA A 107 -2.69 9.70 -4.42
N GLY A 108 -3.34 9.03 -5.38
CA GLY A 108 -4.33 9.65 -6.26
C GLY A 108 -4.89 8.68 -7.29
N MET A 109 -5.97 9.13 -7.93
CA MET A 109 -6.65 8.41 -9.02
C MET A 109 -6.83 9.33 -10.23
N ILE A 110 -6.50 8.81 -11.41
CA ILE A 110 -6.81 9.40 -12.71
C ILE A 110 -8.04 8.67 -13.25
N TRP A 111 -9.09 9.40 -13.63
CA TRP A 111 -10.33 8.86 -14.20
C TRP A 111 -10.69 9.58 -15.50
#